data_AF-A0A956IBW6-F1
#
_entry.id   AF-A0A956IBW6-F1
#
_cell.length_a   1.000
_cell.length_b   1.000
_cell.length_c   1.000
_cell.angle_alpha   90.00
_cell.angle_beta   90.00
_cell.angle_gamma   90.00
#
_symmetry.space_group_name_H-M   'P 1'
#
loop_
_entity.id
_entity.type
_entity.pdbx_description
1 polymer ?
#
loop_
_entity_poly.entity_id
_entity_poly.type
_entity_poly.pdbx_seq_one_letter_code
_entity_poly.pdbx_strand_id
1 'polypeptide(L)'
;MSGANAGGSQGTVALANLDPSDASMEVVYVDRNRALVVLDGETTAELARFANATSATYGNPSIHDMDGDGVAEIVLGGRVFDFTESGGTFTLVTRWNASACSVASASHSVVANLDADPQLEIACGATAFDHDGTVLWGPGGQIGYTAVGDLNLDGAPEVVMVRSTQVSVRDGATGTLLMGMGGSWFNGSMPIPAGGEGGPPTIADFDGDGLPEIATAGSGAYAVYDPDCVETVIAGREAGDCTRETTTSVIRWSASVQDLSSSRTGSSVFDFQGDGIAEVVYNDECFLHVFDGRDGREILMEPFANSSRTGSEYPIVVDVDRDGNSEIVVPANNDQIARDDCRPAWRAAFGYASDAEIPERFRNGTQGLYALGDPSDRWVRTRPVWNQYAYAVTHVG
;
A
#
# COMPACT_ATOMS: atom_id res chain seq x y z
N MET A 1 13.61 8.16 26.55
CA MET A 1 14.76 8.98 26.11
C MET A 1 14.31 9.78 24.91
N SER A 2 14.14 11.09 25.06
CA SER A 2 13.77 12.00 23.97
C SER A 2 14.99 12.19 23.06
N GLY A 3 15.07 11.40 22.00
CA GLY A 3 16.12 11.46 20.99
C GLY A 3 15.71 12.39 19.85
N ALA A 4 16.55 13.39 19.58
CA ALA A 4 16.49 14.21 18.38
C ALA A 4 16.37 13.34 17.13
N ASN A 5 15.43 13.68 16.24
CA ASN A 5 15.29 13.20 14.85
C ASN A 5 15.97 11.85 14.58
N ALA A 6 15.23 10.77 14.86
CA ALA A 6 15.56 9.46 14.35
C ALA A 6 15.51 9.54 12.81
N GLY A 7 16.66 9.79 12.19
CA GLY A 7 16.92 9.41 10.80
C GLY A 7 16.99 7.88 10.71
N GLY A 8 15.94 7.21 11.16
CA GLY A 8 15.75 5.78 11.03
C GLY A 8 15.58 5.41 9.57
N SER A 9 15.89 4.15 9.24
CA SER A 9 15.43 3.62 7.97
C SER A 9 13.90 3.58 8.00
N GLN A 10 13.26 4.17 6.99
CA GLN A 10 11.83 3.99 6.75
C GLN A 10 11.75 2.80 5.79
N GLY A 11 10.94 1.78 6.03
CA GLY A 11 10.97 0.65 5.10
C GLY A 11 10.24 -0.55 5.64
N THR A 12 9.67 -1.30 4.73
CA THR A 12 9.05 -2.57 5.08
C THR A 12 10.09 -3.68 5.14
N VAL A 13 9.71 -4.74 5.83
CA VAL A 13 10.43 -6.00 5.83
C VAL A 13 9.67 -6.98 4.93
N ALA A 14 10.40 -7.82 4.22
CA ALA A 14 9.84 -9.00 3.58
C ALA A 14 10.26 -10.25 4.35
N LEU A 15 9.37 -11.24 4.38
CA LEU A 15 9.57 -12.52 5.03
C LEU A 15 9.27 -13.62 4.02
N ALA A 16 10.20 -14.54 3.82
CA ALA A 16 10.01 -15.74 3.02
C ALA A 16 11.05 -16.79 3.41
N ASN A 17 10.78 -18.06 3.15
CA ASN A 17 11.81 -19.09 3.22
C ASN A 17 12.63 -18.99 1.92
N LEU A 18 13.83 -18.44 2.05
CA LEU A 18 14.84 -18.28 1.01
C LEU A 18 15.95 -19.35 1.13
N ASP A 19 16.12 -19.93 2.32
CA ASP A 19 16.94 -21.12 2.53
C ASP A 19 16.09 -22.40 2.66
N PRO A 20 15.99 -23.22 1.61
CA PRO A 20 15.21 -24.46 1.65
C PRO A 20 15.83 -25.54 2.55
N SER A 21 17.01 -25.30 3.14
CA SER A 21 17.67 -26.23 4.06
C SER A 21 16.98 -26.29 5.43
N ASP A 22 16.17 -25.27 5.78
CA ASP A 22 15.34 -25.26 6.97
C ASP A 22 13.92 -24.74 6.71
N ALA A 23 13.11 -24.70 7.77
CA ALA A 23 11.72 -24.25 7.72
C ALA A 23 11.51 -22.84 8.29
N SER A 24 12.60 -22.19 8.72
CA SER A 24 12.58 -20.82 9.19
C SER A 24 12.33 -19.87 8.01
N MET A 25 11.93 -18.64 8.33
CA MET A 25 11.73 -17.58 7.34
C MET A 25 12.88 -16.61 7.45
N GLU A 26 13.44 -16.19 6.33
CA GLU A 26 14.44 -15.13 6.31
C GLU A 26 13.76 -13.77 6.38
N VAL A 27 14.43 -12.83 7.05
CA VAL A 27 14.00 -11.43 7.15
C VAL A 27 14.83 -10.59 6.20
N VAL A 28 14.17 -9.99 5.22
CA VAL A 28 14.79 -9.10 4.23
C VAL A 28 14.38 -7.66 4.48
N TYR A 29 15.35 -6.76 4.61
CA TYR A 29 15.08 -5.34 4.85
C TYR A 29 16.19 -4.42 4.33
N VAL A 30 15.89 -3.14 4.20
CA VAL A 30 16.88 -2.09 3.92
C VAL A 30 17.31 -1.41 5.21
N ASP A 31 18.62 -1.30 5.44
CA ASP A 31 19.15 -0.61 6.62
C ASP A 31 19.38 0.88 6.39
N ARG A 32 19.71 1.61 7.47
CA ARG A 32 19.99 3.06 7.42
C ARG A 32 21.20 3.44 6.55
N ASN A 33 22.07 2.48 6.25
CA ASN A 33 23.24 2.65 5.38
C ASN A 33 22.91 2.29 3.93
N ARG A 34 21.63 2.12 3.60
CA ARG A 34 21.12 1.84 2.25
C ARG A 34 21.53 0.45 1.74
N ALA A 35 21.86 -0.46 2.66
CA ALA A 35 22.18 -1.83 2.33
C ALA A 35 20.91 -2.69 2.38
N LEU A 36 20.80 -3.64 1.44
CA LEU A 36 19.84 -4.74 1.54
C LEU A 36 20.47 -5.83 2.41
N VAL A 37 19.73 -6.29 3.41
CA VAL A 37 20.21 -7.24 4.42
C VAL A 37 19.23 -8.40 4.49
N VAL A 38 19.76 -9.63 4.56
CA VAL A 38 19.01 -10.86 4.82
C VAL A 38 19.46 -11.42 6.17
N LEU A 39 18.51 -11.63 7.08
CA LEU A 39 18.74 -12.28 8.36
C LEU A 39 18.05 -13.63 8.40
N ASP A 40 18.65 -14.56 9.13
CA ASP A 40 18.00 -15.77 9.59
C ASP A 40 16.89 -15.41 10.61
N GLY A 41 15.68 -15.95 10.42
CA GLY A 41 14.53 -15.56 11.24
C GLY A 41 14.53 -16.09 12.66
N GLU A 42 15.26 -17.17 12.95
CA GLU A 42 15.31 -17.79 14.28
C GLU A 42 16.44 -17.19 15.14
N THR A 43 17.63 -17.11 14.57
CA THR A 43 18.87 -16.70 15.23
C THR A 43 19.15 -15.21 15.09
N THR A 44 18.50 -14.52 14.15
CA THR A 44 18.75 -13.12 13.76
C THR A 44 20.17 -12.88 13.22
N ALA A 45 20.87 -13.94 12.84
CA ALA A 45 22.19 -13.84 12.24
C ALA A 45 22.10 -13.23 10.83
N GLU A 46 23.03 -12.33 10.48
CA GLU A 46 23.12 -11.79 9.13
C GLU A 46 23.67 -12.86 8.18
N LEU A 47 22.85 -13.30 7.23
CA LEU A 47 23.22 -14.30 6.23
C LEU A 47 23.91 -13.64 5.04
N ALA A 48 23.37 -12.53 4.55
CA ALA A 48 23.95 -11.79 3.43
C ALA A 48 23.66 -10.29 3.50
N ARG A 49 24.52 -9.53 2.81
CA ARG A 49 24.41 -8.07 2.70
C ARG A 49 24.84 -7.58 1.33
N PHE A 50 24.02 -6.72 0.75
CA PHE A 50 24.36 -5.95 -0.44
C PHE A 50 24.49 -4.47 -0.08
N ALA A 51 25.73 -3.96 -0.03
CA ALA A 51 25.98 -2.55 0.28
C ALA A 51 25.50 -1.61 -0.84
N ASN A 52 24.95 -0.45 -0.48
CA ASN A 52 24.41 0.54 -1.43
C ASN A 52 23.42 -0.10 -2.42
N ALA A 53 22.50 -0.92 -1.91
CA ALA A 53 21.45 -1.53 -2.71
C ALA A 53 20.52 -0.46 -3.32
N THR A 54 20.36 0.66 -2.61
CA THR A 54 19.53 1.81 -3.00
C THR A 54 20.24 3.15 -2.74
N SER A 55 19.75 4.22 -3.37
CA SER A 55 20.14 5.61 -3.08
C SER A 55 19.39 6.22 -1.90
N ALA A 56 18.28 5.63 -1.48
CA ALA A 56 17.45 6.08 -0.37
C ALA A 56 17.81 5.35 0.94
N THR A 57 17.59 5.99 2.09
CA THR A 57 17.67 5.32 3.41
C THR A 57 16.39 4.54 3.73
N TYR A 58 15.59 4.28 2.71
CA TYR A 58 14.32 3.57 2.80
C TYR A 58 14.16 2.62 1.62
N GLY A 59 13.30 1.61 1.80
CA GLY A 59 13.03 0.61 0.77
C GLY A 59 11.97 -0.38 1.20
N ASN A 60 11.26 -0.91 0.21
CA ASN A 60 10.23 -1.92 0.39
C ASN A 60 10.64 -3.13 -0.44
N PRO A 61 11.53 -3.99 0.10
CA PRO A 61 11.87 -5.21 -0.59
C PRO A 61 10.65 -6.12 -0.63
N SER A 62 10.48 -6.83 -1.73
CA SER A 62 9.49 -7.90 -1.90
C SER A 62 10.17 -9.16 -2.43
N ILE A 63 9.53 -10.31 -2.27
CA ILE A 63 10.13 -11.62 -2.56
C ILE A 63 9.16 -12.40 -3.46
N HIS A 64 9.65 -12.84 -4.62
CA HIS A 64 8.85 -13.46 -5.66
C HIS A 64 9.70 -14.45 -6.46
N ASP A 65 9.13 -15.60 -6.83
CA ASP A 65 9.67 -16.44 -7.90
C ASP A 65 9.27 -15.79 -9.23
N MET A 66 10.16 -14.95 -9.78
CA MET A 66 9.85 -14.09 -10.92
C MET A 66 9.90 -14.81 -12.25
N ASP A 67 10.78 -15.81 -12.39
CA ASP A 67 10.94 -16.57 -13.62
C ASP A 67 10.23 -17.93 -13.60
N GLY A 68 9.64 -18.31 -12.46
CA GLY A 68 8.83 -19.51 -12.29
C GLY A 68 9.67 -20.77 -12.14
N ASP A 69 10.93 -20.66 -11.70
CA ASP A 69 11.85 -21.77 -11.55
C ASP A 69 11.76 -22.48 -10.18
N GLY A 70 10.95 -21.93 -9.26
CA GLY A 70 10.76 -22.42 -7.89
C GLY A 70 11.73 -21.84 -6.87
N VAL A 71 12.63 -20.94 -7.27
CA VAL A 71 13.51 -20.16 -6.40
C VAL A 71 13.01 -18.72 -6.37
N ALA A 72 12.94 -18.14 -5.18
CA ALA A 72 12.47 -16.77 -5.05
C ALA A 72 13.62 -15.75 -5.17
N GLU A 73 13.37 -14.68 -5.90
CA GLU A 73 14.20 -13.50 -5.99
C GLU A 73 13.76 -12.41 -5.01
N ILE A 74 14.71 -11.55 -4.67
CA ILE A 74 14.43 -10.34 -3.90
C ILE A 74 14.37 -9.16 -4.85
N VAL A 75 13.27 -8.43 -4.81
CA VAL A 75 13.02 -7.21 -5.59
C VAL A 75 13.15 -5.99 -4.69
N LEU A 76 13.86 -4.96 -5.14
CA LEU A 76 13.94 -3.66 -4.48
C LEU A 76 13.87 -2.54 -5.52
N GLY A 77 12.67 -1.98 -5.71
CA GLY A 77 12.42 -1.07 -6.83
C GLY A 77 12.57 -1.83 -8.15
N GLY A 78 13.34 -1.29 -9.09
CA GLY A 78 13.69 -1.95 -10.36
C GLY A 78 14.91 -2.84 -10.30
N ARG A 79 15.35 -3.28 -9.12
CA ARG A 79 16.54 -4.12 -8.99
C ARG A 79 16.18 -5.47 -8.41
N VAL A 80 16.67 -6.51 -9.07
CA VAL A 80 16.40 -7.91 -8.72
C VAL A 80 17.69 -8.58 -8.27
N PHE A 81 17.59 -9.32 -7.17
CA PHE A 81 18.71 -10.00 -6.54
C PHE A 81 18.45 -11.50 -6.40
N ASP A 82 19.46 -12.28 -6.75
CA ASP A 82 19.56 -13.69 -6.38
C ASP A 82 20.10 -13.79 -4.95
N PHE A 83 19.46 -14.63 -4.14
CA PHE A 83 20.00 -15.07 -2.86
C PHE A 83 20.56 -16.48 -3.03
N THR A 84 21.88 -16.63 -2.99
CA THR A 84 22.56 -17.89 -3.33
C THR A 84 23.41 -18.41 -2.19
N GLU A 85 23.42 -19.74 -2.02
CA GLU A 85 24.23 -20.45 -1.05
C GLU A 85 25.36 -21.20 -1.76
N SER A 86 26.59 -21.08 -1.26
CA SER A 86 27.70 -21.93 -1.70
C SER A 86 28.69 -22.20 -0.57
N GLY A 87 28.79 -23.48 -0.17
CA GLY A 87 29.81 -23.93 0.78
C GLY A 87 29.61 -23.43 2.21
N GLY A 88 28.36 -23.26 2.63
CA GLY A 88 27.90 -22.69 3.90
C GLY A 88 27.88 -21.17 3.93
N THR A 89 27.94 -20.49 2.78
CA THR A 89 27.99 -19.02 2.69
C THR A 89 26.88 -18.51 1.79
N PHE A 90 26.05 -17.62 2.32
CA PHE A 90 24.99 -16.95 1.58
C PHE A 90 25.50 -15.64 0.96
N THR A 91 25.05 -15.33 -0.26
CA THR A 91 25.40 -14.08 -0.95
C THR A 91 24.21 -13.51 -1.72
N LEU A 92 24.16 -12.18 -1.78
CA LEU A 92 23.26 -11.44 -2.66
C LEU A 92 23.98 -11.07 -3.96
N VAL A 93 23.47 -11.50 -5.10
CA VAL A 93 23.99 -11.18 -6.43
C VAL A 93 22.93 -10.40 -7.20
N THR A 94 23.32 -9.35 -7.91
CA THR A 94 22.36 -8.65 -8.79
C THR A 94 22.11 -9.49 -10.02
N ARG A 95 20.86 -9.93 -10.20
CA ARG A 95 20.41 -10.58 -11.43
C ARG A 95 20.34 -9.55 -12.55
N TRP A 96 19.62 -8.46 -12.30
CA TRP A 96 19.56 -7.30 -13.20
C TRP A 96 19.16 -6.03 -12.43
N ASN A 97 19.29 -4.88 -13.10
CA ASN A 97 18.99 -3.57 -12.51
C ASN A 97 18.45 -2.59 -13.55
N ALA A 98 17.18 -2.24 -13.41
CA ALA A 98 16.52 -1.16 -14.10
C ALA A 98 16.51 0.11 -13.24
N SER A 99 17.38 1.06 -13.57
CA SER A 99 17.56 2.29 -12.78
C SER A 99 16.35 3.24 -12.76
N ALA A 100 15.35 3.04 -13.62
CA ALA A 100 14.17 3.89 -13.71
C ALA A 100 13.24 3.76 -12.48
N CYS A 101 12.95 2.54 -12.00
CA CYS A 101 12.13 2.29 -10.81
C CYS A 101 12.94 2.48 -9.51
N SER A 102 13.57 3.65 -9.32
CA SER A 102 14.36 3.90 -8.11
C SER A 102 13.46 4.19 -6.91
N VAL A 103 13.75 3.58 -5.76
CA VAL A 103 12.98 3.79 -4.52
C VAL A 103 13.11 5.20 -3.93
N ALA A 104 13.94 6.09 -4.49
CA ALA A 104 14.15 7.44 -3.94
C ALA A 104 13.02 8.45 -4.23
N SER A 105 11.95 8.02 -4.90
CA SER A 105 10.98 8.92 -5.55
C SER A 105 9.55 8.80 -5.02
N ALA A 106 9.34 8.39 -3.76
CA ALA A 106 7.99 8.14 -3.24
C ALA A 106 7.19 7.23 -4.21
N SER A 107 7.80 6.10 -4.54
CA SER A 107 7.32 5.14 -5.51
C SER A 107 7.55 3.74 -5.00
N HIS A 108 6.58 2.87 -5.19
CA HIS A 108 6.69 1.44 -4.91
C HIS A 108 6.65 0.69 -6.24
N SER A 109 7.59 -0.23 -6.42
CA SER A 109 7.48 -1.24 -7.46
C SER A 109 6.46 -2.29 -7.01
N VAL A 110 5.63 -2.74 -7.92
CA VAL A 110 4.74 -3.89 -7.73
C VAL A 110 5.21 -4.99 -8.65
N VAL A 111 5.26 -6.21 -8.13
CA VAL A 111 5.57 -7.42 -8.90
C VAL A 111 4.27 -8.16 -9.14
N ALA A 112 3.93 -8.38 -10.41
CA ALA A 112 2.73 -9.08 -10.83
C ALA A 112 2.92 -9.60 -12.24
N ASN A 113 2.19 -10.65 -12.60
CA ASN A 113 2.03 -11.03 -14.00
C ASN A 113 1.18 -9.97 -14.69
N LEU A 114 1.72 -9.28 -15.67
CA LEU A 114 1.10 -8.18 -16.41
C LEU A 114 0.69 -8.58 -17.82
N ASP A 115 1.16 -9.71 -18.33
CA ASP A 115 0.84 -10.18 -19.66
C ASP A 115 0.36 -11.64 -19.69
N ALA A 116 0.59 -12.37 -20.78
CA ALA A 116 -0.02 -13.67 -21.02
C ALA A 116 0.96 -14.84 -20.83
N ASP A 117 2.15 -14.59 -20.31
CA ASP A 117 3.11 -15.63 -19.96
C ASP A 117 3.09 -15.94 -18.45
N PRO A 118 3.76 -16.98 -17.95
CA PRO A 118 3.73 -17.33 -16.52
C PRO A 118 4.72 -16.54 -15.66
N GLN A 119 5.60 -15.73 -16.26
CA GLN A 119 6.60 -14.95 -15.55
C GLN A 119 5.96 -13.73 -14.86
N LEU A 120 6.73 -13.10 -13.96
CA LEU A 120 6.29 -11.90 -13.24
C LEU A 120 7.09 -10.68 -13.67
N GLU A 121 6.37 -9.59 -13.86
CA GLU A 121 6.88 -8.30 -14.29
C GLU A 121 6.98 -7.34 -13.11
N ILE A 122 7.74 -6.26 -13.29
CA ILE A 122 7.82 -5.16 -12.34
C ILE A 122 7.18 -3.91 -12.93
N ALA A 123 6.10 -3.42 -12.31
CA ALA A 123 5.52 -2.10 -12.59
C ALA A 123 5.89 -1.07 -11.53
N CYS A 124 6.12 0.19 -11.93
CA CYS A 124 6.41 1.27 -11.00
C CYS A 124 5.83 2.62 -11.45
N GLY A 125 4.62 2.60 -12.00
CA GLY A 125 3.88 3.77 -12.48
C GLY A 125 3.64 3.64 -13.97
N ALA A 126 4.12 4.61 -14.75
CA ALA A 126 4.02 4.59 -16.21
C ALA A 126 5.19 3.87 -16.89
N THR A 127 5.82 2.91 -16.21
CA THR A 127 6.88 2.04 -16.73
C THR A 127 6.73 0.63 -16.14
N ALA A 128 6.94 -0.39 -16.98
CA ALA A 128 7.06 -1.78 -16.55
C ALA A 128 8.24 -2.50 -17.21
N PHE A 129 8.74 -3.52 -16.54
CA PHE A 129 9.86 -4.36 -16.94
C PHE A 129 9.47 -5.82 -16.90
N ASP A 130 9.92 -6.55 -17.90
CA ASP A 130 9.85 -8.01 -17.99
C ASP A 130 10.70 -8.66 -16.88
N HIS A 131 10.48 -9.95 -16.63
CA HIS A 131 11.17 -10.76 -15.61
C HIS A 131 12.70 -10.79 -15.81
N ASP A 132 13.16 -10.57 -17.04
CA ASP A 132 14.58 -10.52 -17.43
C ASP A 132 15.20 -9.10 -17.38
N GLY A 133 14.39 -8.10 -17.01
CA GLY A 133 14.79 -6.70 -16.89
C GLY A 133 14.71 -5.91 -18.20
N THR A 134 14.23 -6.49 -19.30
CA THR A 134 13.89 -5.73 -20.51
C THR A 134 12.67 -4.84 -20.26
N VAL A 135 12.56 -3.74 -21.00
CA VAL A 135 11.42 -2.82 -20.85
C VAL A 135 10.22 -3.43 -21.56
N LEU A 136 9.15 -3.72 -20.82
CA LEU A 136 7.88 -4.15 -21.38
C LEU A 136 7.18 -2.96 -22.06
N TRP A 137 7.02 -1.85 -21.33
CA TRP A 137 6.50 -0.59 -21.88
C TRP A 137 6.90 0.64 -21.06
N GLY A 138 6.64 1.82 -21.63
CA GLY A 138 6.82 3.11 -20.96
C GLY A 138 8.26 3.49 -20.62
N PRO A 139 9.25 3.36 -21.54
CA PRO A 139 10.63 3.73 -21.25
C PRO A 139 10.75 5.21 -20.88
N GLY A 140 11.33 5.51 -19.71
CA GLY A 140 11.45 6.88 -19.21
C GLY A 140 10.10 7.50 -18.79
N GLY A 141 9.08 6.67 -18.60
CA GLY A 141 7.79 7.05 -18.06
C GLY A 141 7.89 7.62 -16.66
N GLN A 142 6.79 8.22 -16.22
CA GLN A 142 6.70 8.84 -14.92
C GLN A 142 6.51 7.76 -13.85
N ILE A 143 7.39 7.72 -12.84
CA ILE A 143 7.35 6.73 -11.75
C ILE A 143 6.47 7.23 -10.62
N GLY A 144 5.55 6.42 -10.11
CA GLY A 144 4.64 6.81 -9.01
C GLY A 144 4.38 5.66 -8.04
N TYR A 145 3.40 5.85 -7.16
CA TYR A 145 2.84 4.72 -6.45
C TYR A 145 2.00 3.87 -7.39
N THR A 146 2.01 2.56 -7.18
CA THR A 146 1.43 1.60 -8.12
C THR A 146 0.66 0.53 -7.38
N ALA A 147 -0.45 0.12 -7.98
CA ALA A 147 -1.18 -1.11 -7.66
C ALA A 147 -1.53 -1.81 -8.97
N VAL A 148 -1.71 -3.11 -8.90
CA VAL A 148 -2.07 -3.96 -10.04
C VAL A 148 -3.32 -4.76 -9.69
N GLY A 149 -4.31 -4.77 -10.57
CA GLY A 149 -5.48 -5.61 -10.42
C GLY A 149 -6.32 -5.67 -11.69
N ASP A 150 -7.03 -6.78 -11.86
CA ASP A 150 -7.99 -6.98 -12.96
C ASP A 150 -9.26 -6.16 -12.69
N LEU A 151 -9.33 -4.96 -13.27
CA LEU A 151 -10.39 -4.01 -13.00
C LEU A 151 -11.66 -4.30 -13.81
N ASN A 152 -11.56 -5.01 -14.92
CA ASN A 152 -12.73 -5.34 -15.74
C ASN A 152 -13.07 -6.84 -15.77
N LEU A 153 -12.41 -7.63 -14.90
CA LEU A 153 -12.62 -9.06 -14.71
C LEU A 153 -12.45 -9.88 -16.00
N ASP A 154 -11.53 -9.46 -16.88
CA ASP A 154 -11.27 -10.15 -18.15
C ASP A 154 -10.11 -11.15 -18.07
N GLY A 155 -9.46 -11.25 -16.91
CA GLY A 155 -8.31 -12.11 -16.63
C GLY A 155 -6.96 -11.47 -16.94
N ALA A 156 -6.92 -10.26 -17.53
CA ALA A 156 -5.73 -9.44 -17.67
C ALA A 156 -5.76 -8.29 -16.66
N PRO A 157 -4.63 -7.91 -16.03
CA PRO A 157 -4.66 -6.87 -15.03
C PRO A 157 -4.44 -5.48 -15.62
N GLU A 158 -4.94 -4.48 -14.91
CA GLU A 158 -4.60 -3.09 -15.08
C GLU A 158 -3.58 -2.61 -14.04
N VAL A 159 -2.83 -1.58 -14.43
CA VAL A 159 -1.87 -0.88 -13.58
C VAL A 159 -2.44 0.48 -13.19
N VAL A 160 -2.71 0.65 -11.89
CA VAL A 160 -3.12 1.92 -11.29
C VAL A 160 -1.87 2.69 -10.88
N MET A 161 -1.82 3.97 -11.24
CA MET A 161 -0.74 4.87 -10.86
C MET A 161 -1.28 6.09 -10.12
N VAL A 162 -0.67 6.41 -8.99
CA VAL A 162 -0.89 7.66 -8.25
C VAL A 162 0.38 8.51 -8.28
N ARG A 163 0.26 9.73 -8.82
CA ARG A 163 1.35 10.71 -8.78
C ARG A 163 0.86 12.12 -9.10
N SER A 164 1.52 13.12 -8.52
CA SER A 164 1.29 14.52 -8.85
C SER A 164 -0.19 14.89 -8.77
N THR A 165 -0.84 14.45 -7.68
CA THR A 165 -2.24 14.69 -7.35
C THR A 165 -3.26 14.02 -8.31
N GLN A 166 -2.82 13.04 -9.10
CA GLN A 166 -3.66 12.37 -10.10
C GLN A 166 -3.60 10.86 -9.94
N VAL A 167 -4.74 10.23 -10.22
CA VAL A 167 -4.86 8.80 -10.48
C VAL A 167 -4.89 8.57 -11.99
N SER A 168 -4.34 7.45 -12.45
CA SER A 168 -4.48 6.97 -13.83
C SER A 168 -4.44 5.46 -13.87
N VAL A 169 -5.06 4.87 -14.90
CA VAL A 169 -5.16 3.43 -15.10
C VAL A 169 -4.61 3.08 -16.47
N ARG A 170 -3.80 2.03 -16.56
CA ARG A 170 -3.21 1.52 -17.79
C ARG A 170 -3.47 0.03 -17.95
N ASP A 171 -3.56 -0.42 -19.18
CA ASP A 171 -3.52 -1.84 -19.53
C ASP A 171 -2.16 -2.44 -19.10
N GLY A 172 -2.19 -3.58 -18.40
CA GLY A 172 -0.99 -4.19 -17.82
C GLY A 172 0.02 -4.66 -18.85
N ALA A 173 -0.43 -5.27 -19.95
CA ALA A 173 0.46 -5.85 -20.95
C ALA A 173 1.09 -4.80 -21.89
N THR A 174 0.34 -3.73 -22.20
CA THR A 174 0.73 -2.76 -23.23
C THR A 174 1.09 -1.37 -22.69
N GLY A 175 0.70 -1.06 -21.45
CA GLY A 175 0.86 0.27 -20.86
C GLY A 175 -0.06 1.35 -21.48
N THR A 176 -1.01 0.95 -22.33
CA THR A 176 -1.98 1.84 -22.96
C THR A 176 -2.80 2.55 -21.88
N LEU A 177 -2.97 3.87 -21.99
CA LEU A 177 -3.75 4.63 -21.01
C LEU A 177 -5.24 4.33 -21.16
N LEU A 178 -5.86 3.82 -20.11
CA LEU A 178 -7.28 3.48 -20.05
C LEU A 178 -8.08 4.59 -19.35
N MET A 179 -7.66 5.02 -18.16
CA MET A 179 -8.29 6.12 -17.43
C MET A 179 -7.30 7.24 -17.12
N GLY A 180 -7.72 8.47 -17.37
CA GLY A 180 -6.91 9.69 -17.23
C GLY A 180 -6.95 10.54 -18.49
N MET A 181 -6.23 11.66 -18.52
CA MET A 181 -6.23 12.57 -19.68
C MET A 181 -5.72 11.84 -20.94
N GLY A 182 -6.62 11.58 -21.90
CA GLY A 182 -6.37 10.82 -23.12
C GLY A 182 -6.67 9.32 -23.05
N GLY A 183 -7.26 8.83 -21.96
CA GLY A 183 -7.61 7.42 -21.76
C GLY A 183 -8.80 6.96 -22.61
N SER A 184 -8.81 5.68 -22.97
CA SER A 184 -9.88 5.05 -23.78
C SER A 184 -11.15 4.73 -22.98
N TRP A 185 -11.03 4.36 -21.71
CA TRP A 185 -12.17 4.15 -20.79
C TRP A 185 -12.66 5.50 -20.26
N PHE A 186 -11.76 6.36 -19.83
CA PHE A 186 -12.10 7.69 -19.33
C PHE A 186 -11.08 8.73 -19.76
N ASN A 187 -11.51 9.70 -20.56
CA ASN A 187 -10.70 10.83 -20.99
C ASN A 187 -11.00 12.07 -20.14
N GLY A 188 -10.45 12.11 -18.94
CA GLY A 188 -10.65 13.20 -18.00
C GLY A 188 -9.60 13.21 -16.89
N SER A 189 -9.63 14.25 -16.06
CA SER A 189 -8.79 14.31 -14.88
C SER A 189 -9.39 13.46 -13.77
N MET A 190 -8.55 12.71 -13.06
CA MET A 190 -8.91 11.96 -11.85
C MET A 190 -8.12 12.56 -10.66
N PRO A 191 -8.49 13.77 -10.20
CA PRO A 191 -7.73 14.47 -9.18
C PRO A 191 -7.95 13.84 -7.80
N ILE A 192 -6.95 13.91 -6.93
CA ILE A 192 -7.10 13.65 -5.50
C ILE A 192 -7.77 14.87 -4.85
N PRO A 193 -8.98 14.73 -4.26
CA PRO A 193 -9.65 15.84 -3.61
C PRO A 193 -8.78 16.44 -2.51
N ALA A 194 -8.90 17.75 -2.32
CA ALA A 194 -8.08 18.52 -1.37
C ALA A 194 -6.55 18.45 -1.57
N GLY A 195 -6.07 17.88 -2.68
CA GLY A 195 -4.67 17.93 -3.10
C GLY A 195 -3.74 16.94 -2.39
N GLY A 196 -2.46 17.28 -2.33
CA GLY A 196 -1.40 16.38 -1.88
C GLY A 196 -0.82 15.54 -3.02
N GLU A 197 0.32 14.89 -2.76
CA GLU A 197 1.05 14.15 -3.79
C GLU A 197 0.34 12.85 -4.20
N GLY A 198 -0.38 12.24 -3.26
CA GLY A 198 -1.11 10.99 -3.41
C GLY A 198 -0.32 9.80 -2.89
N GLY A 199 -0.97 8.95 -2.08
CA GLY A 199 -0.37 7.75 -1.50
C GLY A 199 -0.53 6.48 -2.36
N PRO A 200 0.03 5.34 -1.89
CA PRO A 200 -0.20 4.03 -2.46
C PRO A 200 -1.68 3.77 -2.76
N PRO A 201 -2.04 3.43 -4.01
CA PRO A 201 -3.41 3.04 -4.31
C PRO A 201 -3.76 1.67 -3.70
N THR A 202 -5.02 1.49 -3.36
CA THR A 202 -5.62 0.18 -3.02
C THR A 202 -6.74 -0.14 -4.00
N ILE A 203 -7.01 -1.42 -4.23
CA ILE A 203 -8.01 -1.89 -5.19
C ILE A 203 -8.92 -2.91 -4.51
N ALA A 204 -10.21 -2.67 -4.40
CA ALA A 204 -11.16 -3.60 -3.79
C ALA A 204 -12.58 -3.33 -4.28
N ASP A 205 -13.49 -4.29 -4.08
CA ASP A 205 -14.92 -4.06 -4.27
C ASP A 205 -15.43 -3.23 -3.08
N PHE A 206 -15.68 -1.94 -3.32
CA PHE A 206 -16.07 -0.99 -2.29
C PHE A 206 -17.59 -0.80 -2.22
N ASP A 207 -18.37 -1.35 -3.15
CA ASP A 207 -19.82 -1.17 -3.16
C ASP A 207 -20.66 -2.45 -3.26
N GLY A 208 -20.00 -3.58 -3.42
CA GLY A 208 -20.58 -4.91 -3.42
C GLY A 208 -21.16 -5.32 -4.76
N ASP A 209 -20.82 -4.64 -5.86
CA ASP A 209 -21.27 -5.01 -7.20
C ASP A 209 -20.43 -6.11 -7.85
N GLY A 210 -19.33 -6.52 -7.19
CA GLY A 210 -18.40 -7.55 -7.63
C GLY A 210 -17.29 -7.05 -8.53
N LEU A 211 -17.27 -5.76 -8.89
CA LEU A 211 -16.22 -5.11 -9.62
C LEU A 211 -15.29 -4.36 -8.64
N PRO A 212 -14.01 -4.16 -8.97
CA PRO A 212 -13.10 -3.47 -8.07
C PRO A 212 -12.96 -1.97 -8.39
N GLU A 213 -12.94 -1.15 -7.35
CA GLU A 213 -12.72 0.29 -7.39
C GLU A 213 -11.33 0.62 -6.81
N ILE A 214 -10.93 1.89 -6.96
CA ILE A 214 -9.58 2.36 -6.63
C ILE A 214 -9.66 3.35 -5.50
N ALA A 215 -8.80 3.24 -4.49
CA ALA A 215 -8.74 4.21 -3.41
C ALA A 215 -7.34 4.76 -3.17
N THR A 216 -7.22 6.04 -2.80
CA THR A 216 -5.95 6.66 -2.40
C THR A 216 -6.15 7.85 -1.46
N ALA A 217 -5.13 8.12 -0.64
CA ALA A 217 -5.09 9.24 0.27
C ALA A 217 -4.38 10.46 -0.33
N GLY A 218 -4.91 11.65 -0.06
CA GLY A 218 -4.30 12.96 -0.32
C GLY A 218 -3.97 13.72 0.96
N SER A 219 -3.67 15.02 0.83
CA SER A 219 -3.33 15.87 1.99
C SER A 219 -4.51 16.23 2.87
N GLY A 220 -5.72 16.22 2.31
CA GLY A 220 -6.95 16.66 2.99
C GLY A 220 -8.17 15.79 2.73
N ALA A 221 -8.04 14.74 1.91
CA ALA A 221 -9.11 13.82 1.63
C ALA A 221 -8.59 12.41 1.35
N TYR A 222 -9.36 11.42 1.77
CA TYR A 222 -9.30 10.06 1.26
C TYR A 222 -10.39 9.89 0.20
N ALA A 223 -10.11 9.28 -0.94
CA ALA A 223 -11.07 9.17 -2.04
C ALA A 223 -11.12 7.77 -2.62
N VAL A 224 -12.34 7.34 -2.98
CA VAL A 224 -12.63 6.14 -3.77
C VAL A 224 -13.11 6.56 -5.15
N TYR A 225 -12.46 6.00 -6.17
CA TYR A 225 -12.72 6.19 -7.58
C TYR A 225 -13.33 4.94 -8.14
N ASP A 226 -14.47 5.10 -8.79
CA ASP A 226 -15.30 4.03 -9.27
C ASP A 226 -15.32 4.07 -10.80
N PRO A 227 -14.71 3.07 -11.46
CA PRO A 227 -14.66 3.00 -12.91
C PRO A 227 -16.04 2.94 -13.59
N ASP A 228 -17.11 2.58 -12.87
CA ASP A 228 -18.48 2.55 -13.39
C ASP A 228 -19.11 3.93 -13.44
N CYS A 229 -18.49 4.90 -12.74
CA CYS A 229 -18.92 6.30 -12.75
C CYS A 229 -18.44 7.12 -13.97
N VAL A 230 -18.28 6.46 -15.11
CA VAL A 230 -17.88 7.07 -16.39
C VAL A 230 -18.91 6.83 -17.49
N GLU A 231 -18.93 7.68 -18.52
CA GLU A 231 -19.92 7.58 -19.60
C GLU A 231 -19.61 6.48 -20.62
N THR A 232 -18.35 6.07 -20.71
CA THR A 232 -17.91 5.01 -21.63
C THR A 232 -18.31 3.65 -21.08
N VAL A 233 -18.94 2.81 -21.91
CA VAL A 233 -19.16 1.41 -21.55
C VAL A 233 -17.82 0.68 -21.57
N ILE A 234 -17.40 0.16 -20.42
CA ILE A 234 -16.22 -0.67 -20.27
C ILE A 234 -16.66 -2.13 -20.35
N ALA A 235 -16.03 -2.90 -21.23
CA ALA A 235 -16.33 -4.32 -21.39
C ALA A 235 -15.98 -5.07 -20.10
N GLY A 236 -16.91 -5.87 -19.57
CA GLY A 236 -16.75 -6.58 -18.29
C GLY A 236 -17.33 -5.83 -17.09
N ARG A 237 -17.66 -4.54 -17.25
CA ARG A 237 -18.22 -3.68 -16.20
C ARG A 237 -19.64 -3.17 -16.50
N GLU A 238 -20.37 -3.81 -17.41
CA GLU A 238 -21.69 -3.33 -17.85
C GLU A 238 -22.77 -3.37 -16.76
N ALA A 239 -22.54 -4.12 -15.68
CA ALA A 239 -23.46 -4.29 -14.56
C ALA A 239 -23.15 -3.37 -13.36
N GLY A 240 -22.10 -2.55 -13.44
CA GLY A 240 -21.59 -1.81 -12.29
C GLY A 240 -22.53 -0.73 -11.74
N ASP A 241 -22.41 -0.43 -10.45
CA ASP A 241 -23.23 0.52 -9.71
C ASP A 241 -22.53 1.86 -9.47
N CYS A 242 -22.82 2.88 -10.27
CA CYS A 242 -22.39 4.24 -9.94
C CYS A 242 -23.36 4.96 -8.96
N THR A 243 -23.50 4.46 -7.74
CA THR A 243 -24.22 5.18 -6.66
C THR A 243 -23.24 6.09 -5.91
N ARG A 244 -23.36 7.41 -6.10
CA ARG A 244 -22.41 8.41 -5.56
C ARG A 244 -23.07 9.62 -4.93
N GLU A 245 -22.38 10.25 -3.98
CA GLU A 245 -22.85 11.46 -3.29
C GLU A 245 -22.71 12.74 -4.15
N THR A 246 -21.80 12.75 -5.13
CA THR A 246 -21.43 13.97 -5.88
C THR A 246 -21.36 13.75 -7.39
N THR A 247 -21.30 14.84 -8.18
CA THR A 247 -21.26 14.79 -9.65
C THR A 247 -19.84 14.81 -10.23
N THR A 248 -18.77 14.73 -9.42
CA THR A 248 -17.40 14.63 -9.96
C THR A 248 -17.22 13.32 -10.69
N SER A 249 -17.01 13.38 -12.01
CA SER A 249 -16.81 12.21 -12.88
C SER A 249 -15.73 11.28 -12.30
N VAL A 250 -16.08 10.00 -12.12
CA VAL A 250 -15.28 8.89 -11.54
C VAL A 250 -15.12 8.79 -10.02
N ILE A 251 -15.46 9.81 -9.20
CA ILE A 251 -15.34 9.67 -7.73
C ILE A 251 -16.68 9.20 -7.15
N ARG A 252 -16.65 8.11 -6.38
CA ARG A 252 -17.80 7.59 -5.64
C ARG A 252 -18.07 8.42 -4.39
N TRP A 253 -17.06 8.49 -3.51
CA TRP A 253 -17.09 9.30 -2.30
C TRP A 253 -15.68 9.78 -1.93
N SER A 254 -15.64 10.78 -1.06
CA SER A 254 -14.42 11.24 -0.42
C SER A 254 -14.68 11.66 1.01
N ALA A 255 -13.82 11.26 1.93
CA ALA A 255 -13.86 11.65 3.34
C ALA A 255 -12.80 12.72 3.62
N SER A 256 -13.12 13.70 4.48
CA SER A 256 -12.13 14.69 4.92
C SER A 256 -11.17 14.05 5.91
N VAL A 257 -9.87 14.18 5.65
CA VAL A 257 -8.79 13.68 6.51
C VAL A 257 -7.70 14.75 6.64
N GLN A 258 -6.67 14.50 7.44
CA GLN A 258 -5.52 15.39 7.52
C GLN A 258 -4.19 14.65 7.33
N ASP A 259 -3.43 15.09 6.33
CA ASP A 259 -2.07 14.61 6.06
C ASP A 259 -1.17 15.76 5.57
N LEU A 260 -0.84 16.66 6.48
CA LEU A 260 0.02 17.83 6.26
C LEU A 260 1.52 17.46 6.24
N SER A 261 1.88 16.24 6.63
CA SER A 261 3.24 15.70 6.64
C SER A 261 3.68 15.24 5.25
N SER A 262 3.18 14.09 4.83
CA SER A 262 3.70 13.35 3.68
C SER A 262 2.75 13.50 2.50
N SER A 263 1.45 13.53 2.78
CA SER A 263 0.35 13.46 1.81
C SER A 263 0.44 12.24 0.88
N ARG A 264 1.02 11.14 1.37
CA ARG A 264 1.46 9.94 0.62
C ARG A 264 1.17 8.62 1.35
N THR A 265 0.14 8.63 2.18
CA THR A 265 -0.07 7.58 3.18
C THR A 265 -0.78 6.36 2.60
N GLY A 266 -0.35 5.17 3.02
CA GLY A 266 -1.00 3.92 2.64
C GLY A 266 -2.24 3.63 3.50
N SER A 267 -3.15 2.83 2.96
CA SER A 267 -4.30 2.27 3.66
C SER A 267 -4.33 0.76 3.49
N SER A 268 -5.07 0.07 4.36
CA SER A 268 -5.49 -1.31 4.15
C SER A 268 -6.97 -1.35 3.79
N VAL A 269 -7.38 -2.40 3.10
CA VAL A 269 -8.79 -2.65 2.74
C VAL A 269 -9.17 -4.06 3.16
N PHE A 270 -10.34 -4.21 3.76
CA PHE A 270 -10.81 -5.49 4.29
C PHE A 270 -12.33 -5.45 4.52
N ASP A 271 -13.04 -6.50 4.12
CA ASP A 271 -14.45 -6.70 4.46
C ASP A 271 -14.52 -7.31 5.87
N PHE A 272 -14.65 -6.46 6.90
CA PHE A 272 -14.73 -6.90 8.29
C PHE A 272 -16.07 -7.59 8.60
N GLN A 273 -17.10 -7.29 7.83
CA GLN A 273 -18.48 -7.68 8.13
C GLN A 273 -18.90 -8.96 7.39
N GLY A 274 -18.13 -9.36 6.37
CA GLY A 274 -18.45 -10.46 5.48
C GLY A 274 -19.63 -10.17 4.55
N ASP A 275 -19.91 -8.90 4.26
CA ASP A 275 -21.05 -8.49 3.43
C ASP A 275 -20.69 -8.32 1.94
N GLY A 276 -19.42 -8.55 1.57
CA GLY A 276 -18.89 -8.40 0.22
C GLY A 276 -18.37 -7.00 -0.08
N ILE A 277 -18.39 -6.08 0.90
CA ILE A 277 -18.00 -4.69 0.72
C ILE A 277 -16.74 -4.44 1.53
N ALA A 278 -15.68 -4.02 0.86
CA ALA A 278 -14.42 -3.73 1.53
C ALA A 278 -14.52 -2.41 2.31
N GLU A 279 -14.18 -2.46 3.60
CA GLU A 279 -13.90 -1.25 4.38
C GLU A 279 -12.48 -0.75 4.18
N VAL A 280 -12.28 0.56 4.39
CA VAL A 280 -10.97 1.20 4.38
C VAL A 280 -10.45 1.35 5.80
N VAL A 281 -9.25 0.86 6.08
CA VAL A 281 -8.50 1.16 7.30
C VAL A 281 -7.38 2.15 6.98
N TYR A 282 -7.52 3.40 7.44
CA TYR A 282 -6.63 4.49 7.09
C TYR A 282 -6.18 5.26 8.33
N ASN A 283 -4.87 5.48 8.46
CA ASN A 283 -4.34 6.26 9.57
C ASN A 283 -3.83 7.62 9.06
N ASP A 284 -4.55 8.68 9.39
CA ASP A 284 -4.14 10.05 9.07
C ASP A 284 -3.10 10.57 10.10
N GLU A 285 -2.79 11.88 10.11
CA GLU A 285 -1.83 12.45 11.06
C GLU A 285 -2.26 12.35 12.53
N CYS A 286 -3.55 12.23 12.82
CA CYS A 286 -4.12 12.39 14.16
C CYS A 286 -5.05 11.24 14.58
N PHE A 287 -5.62 10.49 13.65
CA PHE A 287 -6.62 9.47 13.87
C PHE A 287 -6.38 8.24 13.00
N LEU A 288 -6.74 7.09 13.56
CA LEU A 288 -7.09 5.93 12.76
C LEU A 288 -8.58 6.02 12.43
N HIS A 289 -8.88 5.81 11.15
CA HIS A 289 -10.19 5.83 10.53
C HIS A 289 -10.55 4.43 10.02
N VAL A 290 -11.83 4.09 10.10
CA VAL A 290 -12.37 2.92 9.41
C VAL A 290 -13.60 3.36 8.63
N PHE A 291 -13.46 3.52 7.33
CA PHE A 291 -14.54 4.01 6.46
C PHE A 291 -15.31 2.85 5.82
N ASP A 292 -16.63 3.01 5.77
CA ASP A 292 -17.55 2.19 5.01
C ASP A 292 -17.25 2.37 3.51
N GLY A 293 -17.03 1.26 2.80
CA GLY A 293 -16.69 1.28 1.38
C GLY A 293 -17.75 1.96 0.51
N ARG A 294 -19.02 1.96 0.93
CA ARG A 294 -20.12 2.46 0.09
C ARG A 294 -20.15 3.98 0.01
N ASP A 295 -19.91 4.65 1.14
CA ASP A 295 -20.20 6.08 1.32
C ASP A 295 -19.13 6.87 2.08
N GLY A 296 -18.07 6.21 2.57
CA GLY A 296 -16.99 6.87 3.30
C GLY A 296 -17.35 7.27 4.73
N ARG A 297 -18.48 6.82 5.28
CA ARG A 297 -18.86 7.08 6.67
C ARG A 297 -17.99 6.25 7.61
N GLU A 298 -17.58 6.86 8.71
CA GLU A 298 -16.89 6.15 9.80
C GLU A 298 -17.77 5.04 10.39
N ILE A 299 -17.18 3.84 10.49
CA ILE A 299 -17.79 2.63 11.05
C ILE A 299 -16.80 1.89 11.93
N LEU A 300 -17.30 0.88 12.64
CA LEU A 300 -16.54 -0.13 13.40
C LEU A 300 -15.70 0.37 14.58
N MET A 301 -15.38 1.66 14.68
CA MET A 301 -14.72 2.23 15.85
C MET A 301 -15.17 3.65 16.18
N GLU A 302 -15.18 3.95 17.48
CA GLU A 302 -15.05 5.34 17.93
C GLU A 302 -13.70 5.88 17.43
N PRO A 303 -13.58 7.19 17.13
CA PRO A 303 -12.33 7.76 16.64
C PRO A 303 -11.16 7.29 17.50
N PHE A 304 -10.12 6.73 16.89
CA PHE A 304 -8.96 6.28 17.63
C PHE A 304 -7.84 7.31 17.46
N ALA A 305 -7.52 8.03 18.53
CA ALA A 305 -6.43 9.01 18.52
C ALA A 305 -5.11 8.30 18.24
N ASN A 306 -4.49 8.61 17.10
CA ASN A 306 -3.18 8.08 16.72
C ASN A 306 -2.37 9.12 15.95
N SER A 307 -1.33 9.67 16.59
CA SER A 307 -0.44 10.61 15.92
C SER A 307 0.59 9.89 15.05
N SER A 308 0.71 10.31 13.79
CA SER A 308 1.61 9.70 12.82
C SER A 308 2.27 10.73 11.93
N ARG A 309 3.53 10.48 11.54
CA ARG A 309 4.21 11.18 10.44
C ARG A 309 3.61 10.86 9.07
N THR A 310 2.83 9.79 8.99
CA THR A 310 2.17 9.33 7.77
C THR A 310 3.17 9.01 6.63
N GLY A 311 4.40 8.61 6.99
CA GLY A 311 5.51 8.51 6.04
C GLY A 311 5.42 7.29 5.13
N SER A 312 5.72 6.12 5.69
CA SER A 312 5.64 4.83 4.99
C SER A 312 5.17 3.77 5.97
N GLU A 313 4.27 4.16 6.86
CA GLU A 313 3.56 3.28 7.76
C GLU A 313 2.08 3.26 7.38
N TYR A 314 1.43 2.11 7.55
CA TYR A 314 0.01 1.93 7.31
C TYR A 314 -0.52 0.84 8.25
N PRO A 315 -1.84 0.86 8.57
CA PRO A 315 -2.47 -0.21 9.34
C PRO A 315 -2.44 -1.52 8.57
N ILE A 316 -2.37 -2.65 9.28
CA ILE A 316 -2.55 -3.99 8.69
C ILE A 316 -3.72 -4.70 9.38
N VAL A 317 -4.38 -5.59 8.65
CA VAL A 317 -5.47 -6.43 9.18
C VAL A 317 -4.97 -7.87 9.28
N VAL A 318 -4.98 -8.43 10.49
CA VAL A 318 -4.40 -9.75 10.78
C VAL A 318 -5.02 -10.35 12.05
N ASP A 319 -5.22 -11.67 12.06
CA ASP A 319 -5.51 -12.45 13.27
C ASP A 319 -4.23 -12.58 14.12
N VAL A 320 -4.07 -11.74 15.14
CA VAL A 320 -2.85 -11.66 15.97
C VAL A 320 -2.83 -12.64 17.12
N ASP A 321 -3.98 -13.07 17.62
CA ASP A 321 -4.11 -13.89 18.82
C ASP A 321 -4.59 -15.33 18.54
N ARG A 322 -4.89 -15.63 17.28
CA ARG A 322 -5.32 -16.93 16.75
C ARG A 322 -6.67 -17.38 17.28
N ASP A 323 -7.55 -16.45 17.61
CA ASP A 323 -8.95 -16.79 17.92
C ASP A 323 -9.78 -17.05 16.65
N GLY A 324 -9.26 -16.66 15.49
CA GLY A 324 -9.87 -16.88 14.20
C GLY A 324 -10.65 -15.70 13.66
N ASN A 325 -10.59 -14.55 14.31
CA ASN A 325 -11.15 -13.28 13.87
C ASN A 325 -10.02 -12.32 13.49
N SER A 326 -10.37 -11.16 12.96
CA SER A 326 -9.37 -10.19 12.51
C SER A 326 -9.17 -9.08 13.52
N GLU A 327 -7.94 -8.58 13.61
CA GLU A 327 -7.59 -7.36 14.32
C GLU A 327 -6.93 -6.36 13.38
N ILE A 328 -6.99 -5.09 13.77
CA ILE A 328 -6.21 -4.01 13.15
C ILE A 328 -4.95 -3.82 13.98
N VAL A 329 -3.78 -3.97 13.34
CA VAL A 329 -2.50 -3.55 13.91
C VAL A 329 -2.09 -2.22 13.30
N VAL A 330 -1.97 -1.18 14.12
CA VAL A 330 -1.59 0.16 13.68
C VAL A 330 -0.32 0.65 14.40
N PRO A 331 0.67 1.16 13.64
CA PRO A 331 1.84 1.80 14.22
C PRO A 331 1.55 3.25 14.66
N ALA A 332 2.26 3.67 15.69
CA ALA A 332 2.19 4.99 16.28
C ALA A 332 3.62 5.51 16.53
N ASN A 333 3.99 6.62 15.91
CA ASN A 333 5.38 7.11 15.91
C ASN A 333 5.58 8.43 16.66
N ASN A 334 4.52 8.93 17.31
CA ASN A 334 4.56 10.12 18.16
C ASN A 334 5.00 11.39 17.41
N ASP A 335 4.85 11.44 16.08
CA ASP A 335 5.02 12.67 15.33
C ASP A 335 3.77 13.53 15.52
N GLN A 336 3.74 14.23 16.66
CA GLN A 336 2.74 15.22 17.00
C GLN A 336 3.44 16.57 17.17
N ILE A 337 3.68 17.25 16.07
CA ILE A 337 4.30 18.58 16.07
C ILE A 337 3.24 19.67 15.87
N ALA A 338 3.65 20.94 15.98
CA ALA A 338 2.73 22.07 15.82
C ALA A 338 2.08 22.15 14.43
N ARG A 339 2.60 21.43 13.42
CA ARG A 339 2.01 21.30 12.08
C ARG A 339 0.66 20.59 12.15
N ASP A 340 0.56 19.53 12.94
CA ASP A 340 -0.52 18.53 12.87
C ASP A 340 -1.73 18.94 13.70
N ASP A 341 -1.48 19.76 14.74
CA ASP A 341 -2.49 20.31 15.64
C ASP A 341 -3.51 19.27 16.17
N CYS A 342 -3.05 18.04 16.43
CA CYS A 342 -3.96 16.95 16.81
C CYS A 342 -4.68 17.16 18.15
N ARG A 343 -4.14 17.98 19.08
CA ARG A 343 -4.77 18.21 20.39
C ARG A 343 -6.15 18.89 20.24
N PRO A 344 -6.28 20.02 19.52
CA PRO A 344 -7.58 20.57 19.16
C PRO A 344 -8.50 19.58 18.44
N ALA A 345 -7.99 18.80 17.50
CA ALA A 345 -8.78 17.82 16.76
C ALA A 345 -9.35 16.74 17.71
N TRP A 346 -8.52 16.17 18.58
CA TRP A 346 -8.94 15.21 19.60
C TRP A 346 -9.94 15.81 20.58
N ARG A 347 -9.74 17.06 21.01
CA ARG A 347 -10.70 17.73 21.88
C ARG A 347 -12.07 17.87 21.23
N ALA A 348 -12.10 18.22 19.95
CA ALA A 348 -13.35 18.32 19.20
C ALA A 348 -14.03 16.94 19.06
N ALA A 349 -13.26 15.91 18.67
CA ALA A 349 -13.78 14.55 18.46
C ALA A 349 -14.31 13.89 19.74
N PHE A 350 -13.59 14.04 20.86
CA PHE A 350 -13.92 13.37 22.13
C PHE A 350 -14.62 14.28 23.16
N GLY A 351 -14.88 15.54 22.83
CA GLY A 351 -15.58 16.48 23.72
C GLY A 351 -14.76 16.95 24.93
N TYR A 352 -13.43 16.97 24.85
CA TYR A 352 -12.56 17.47 25.93
C TYR A 352 -12.56 19.00 25.98
N ALA A 353 -12.82 19.58 27.16
CA ALA A 353 -12.86 21.03 27.35
C ALA A 353 -11.48 21.69 27.31
N SER A 354 -10.42 20.93 27.59
CA SER A 354 -9.03 21.40 27.56
C SER A 354 -8.04 20.27 27.30
N ASP A 355 -6.80 20.61 26.93
CA ASP A 355 -5.73 19.64 26.69
C ASP A 355 -5.39 18.79 27.94
N ALA A 356 -5.71 19.29 29.14
CA ALA A 356 -5.52 18.56 30.39
C ALA A 356 -6.48 17.37 30.53
N GLU A 357 -7.65 17.41 29.87
CA GLU A 357 -8.64 16.32 29.89
C GLU A 357 -8.32 15.22 28.88
N ILE A 358 -7.45 15.48 27.89
CA ILE A 358 -6.93 14.44 27.00
C ILE A 358 -6.17 13.41 27.85
N PRO A 359 -6.45 12.09 27.73
CA PRO A 359 -5.73 11.04 28.44
C PRO A 359 -4.22 11.19 28.27
N GLU A 360 -3.46 11.01 29.36
CA GLU A 360 -2.01 11.25 29.38
C GLU A 360 -1.28 10.43 28.31
N ARG A 361 -1.74 9.20 28.03
CA ARG A 361 -1.20 8.32 26.99
C ARG A 361 -1.29 8.86 25.56
N PHE A 362 -2.16 9.85 25.32
CA PHE A 362 -2.37 10.47 24.00
C PHE A 362 -1.87 11.91 23.97
N ARG A 363 -1.88 12.63 25.11
CA ARG A 363 -1.66 14.08 25.21
C ARG A 363 -0.35 14.58 24.57
N ASN A 364 0.68 13.73 24.52
CA ASN A 364 1.99 14.05 23.97
C ASN A 364 2.32 13.26 22.69
N GLY A 365 1.29 12.67 22.07
CA GLY A 365 1.37 11.78 20.93
C GLY A 365 1.22 10.31 21.36
N THR A 366 0.90 9.46 20.39
CA THR A 366 0.80 8.01 20.55
C THR A 366 2.10 7.36 20.10
N GLN A 367 2.55 6.34 20.82
CA GLN A 367 3.78 5.61 20.49
C GLN A 367 3.56 4.09 20.60
N GLY A 368 4.24 3.33 19.75
CA GLY A 368 4.26 1.86 19.78
C GLY A 368 3.44 1.22 18.67
N LEU A 369 3.01 -0.02 18.93
CA LEU A 369 2.07 -0.77 18.09
C LEU A 369 0.80 -1.00 18.90
N TYR A 370 -0.35 -0.78 18.28
CA TYR A 370 -1.66 -1.06 18.86
C TYR A 370 -2.31 -2.18 18.06
N ALA A 371 -2.84 -3.18 18.76
CA ALA A 371 -3.73 -4.20 18.19
C ALA A 371 -5.16 -3.89 18.68
N LEU A 372 -6.08 -3.73 17.75
CA LEU A 372 -7.47 -3.35 17.99
C LEU A 372 -8.37 -4.44 17.43
N GLY A 373 -9.26 -4.99 18.25
CA GLY A 373 -10.26 -5.98 17.83
C GLY A 373 -11.67 -5.55 18.25
N ASP A 374 -12.69 -6.17 17.65
CA ASP A 374 -14.08 -5.96 18.06
C ASP A 374 -14.30 -6.53 19.48
N PRO A 375 -14.85 -5.75 20.43
CA PRO A 375 -15.06 -6.23 21.80
C PRO A 375 -16.01 -7.44 21.92
N SER A 376 -16.79 -7.73 20.87
CA SER A 376 -17.69 -8.87 20.78
C SER A 376 -17.26 -9.91 19.76
N ASP A 377 -16.03 -9.77 19.23
CA ASP A 377 -15.40 -10.73 18.33
C ASP A 377 -16.22 -11.04 17.06
N ARG A 378 -16.73 -9.97 16.43
CA ARG A 378 -17.64 -10.05 15.27
C ARG A 378 -16.96 -9.90 13.92
N TRP A 379 -15.70 -9.50 13.88
CA TRP A 379 -14.98 -9.26 12.63
C TRP A 379 -14.58 -10.58 12.00
N VAL A 380 -14.79 -10.72 10.68
CA VAL A 380 -14.49 -11.99 10.00
C VAL A 380 -12.99 -12.30 10.01
N ARG A 381 -12.66 -13.57 9.79
CA ARG A 381 -11.29 -14.08 9.74
C ARG A 381 -10.47 -13.46 8.61
N THR A 382 -9.21 -13.12 8.87
CA THR A 382 -8.27 -12.74 7.80
C THR A 382 -7.86 -13.94 6.94
N ARG A 383 -7.47 -13.68 5.69
CA ARG A 383 -6.72 -14.68 4.92
C ARG A 383 -5.40 -15.00 5.65
N PRO A 384 -4.86 -16.23 5.51
CA PRO A 384 -3.54 -16.58 6.05
C PRO A 384 -2.37 -15.95 5.26
N VAL A 385 -2.65 -15.01 4.35
CA VAL A 385 -1.68 -14.37 3.46
C VAL A 385 -1.65 -12.88 3.74
N TRP A 386 -0.44 -12.35 3.89
CA TRP A 386 -0.15 -10.94 4.09
C TRP A 386 0.17 -10.25 2.75
N ASN A 387 -0.31 -9.02 2.54
CA ASN A 387 0.12 -8.18 1.44
C ASN A 387 0.86 -6.93 1.95
N GLN A 388 1.94 -6.58 1.24
CA GLN A 388 2.76 -5.38 1.46
C GLN A 388 2.12 -4.14 0.81
N TYR A 389 2.80 -3.00 0.98
CA TYR A 389 2.60 -1.75 0.26
C TYR A 389 2.41 -1.88 -1.26
N ALA A 390 2.95 -2.92 -1.88
CA ALA A 390 2.70 -3.28 -3.26
C ALA A 390 1.39 -4.08 -3.31
N TYR A 391 0.30 -3.41 -3.66
CA TYR A 391 -1.01 -4.03 -3.79
C TYR A 391 -1.13 -4.70 -5.17
N ALA A 392 -1.16 -6.03 -5.19
CA ALA A 392 -1.38 -6.83 -6.40
C ALA A 392 -2.48 -7.86 -6.14
N VAL A 393 -3.59 -7.77 -6.86
CA VAL A 393 -4.67 -8.77 -6.86
C VAL A 393 -5.02 -9.08 -8.31
N THR A 394 -4.39 -10.11 -8.88
CA THR A 394 -4.67 -10.55 -10.25
C THR A 394 -5.94 -11.40 -10.36
N HIS A 395 -6.58 -11.71 -9.23
CA HIS A 395 -7.83 -12.48 -9.16
C HIS A 395 -8.67 -11.93 -7.99
N VAL A 396 -9.62 -11.04 -8.28
CA VAL A 396 -10.73 -10.75 -7.38
C VAL A 396 -11.68 -11.94 -7.52
N GLY A 397 -11.88 -12.68 -6.44
CA GLY A 397 -12.58 -13.97 -6.45
C GLY A 397 -13.84 -13.96 -5.62
#